data_AF-D0SA81-F1
#
_entry.id   AF-D0SA81-F1
#
_cell.length_a   1.000
_cell.length_b   1.000
_cell.length_c   1.000
_cell.angle_alpha   90.00
_cell.angle_beta   90.00
_cell.angle_gamma   90.00
#
_symmetry.space_group_name_H-M   'P 1'
#
loop_
_entity.id
_entity.type
_entity.pdbx_description
1 polymer ?
#
loop_
_entity_poly.entity_id
_entity_poly.type
_entity_poly.pdbx_seq_one_letter_code
_entity_poly.pdbx_strand_id
1 'polypeptide(L)'
;MLARENYRMGREAELSPVDFALGWNEMAKPEVYKQLSITQSNRWYYWRYENNPPIPVNDIASSSANTHLIPANKVVAQKLADIDVDDMVYLKGQLVEVKSTDGWTWRSSLSRIDTGNGACELMLVEEVREISSL
;
A
#
# COMPACT_ATOMS: atom_id res chain seq x y z
N MET A 1 -0.82 4.89 8.22
CA MET A 1 -0.88 3.68 7.39
C MET A 1 -2.17 2.96 7.75
N LEU A 2 -2.94 2.49 6.76
CA LEU A 2 -4.28 1.94 7.01
C LEU A 2 -4.24 0.47 7.41
N ALA A 3 -3.41 -0.32 6.75
CA ALA A 3 -3.18 -1.73 7.02
C ALA A 3 -1.83 -2.16 6.42
N ARG A 4 -1.32 -3.30 6.88
CA ARG A 4 -0.16 -3.99 6.31
C ARG A 4 -0.42 -5.47 6.20
N GLU A 5 0.13 -6.11 5.17
CA GLU A 5 0.17 -7.56 5.03
C GLU A 5 1.58 -8.01 4.63
N ASN A 6 2.08 -9.05 5.29
CA ASN A 6 3.43 -9.58 5.08
C ASN A 6 3.35 -10.91 4.31
N TYR A 7 4.11 -11.02 3.23
CA TYR A 7 4.10 -12.20 2.37
C TYR A 7 5.41 -12.96 2.48
N ARG A 8 5.31 -14.29 2.59
CA ARG A 8 6.47 -15.21 2.70
C ARG A 8 6.49 -16.28 1.61
N MET A 9 5.46 -16.35 0.79
CA MET A 9 5.28 -17.38 -0.23
C MET A 9 4.84 -16.74 -1.55
N GLY A 10 5.22 -17.39 -2.65
CA GLY A 10 4.92 -16.93 -3.99
C GLY A 10 6.01 -16.02 -4.55
N ARG A 11 6.10 -16.00 -5.88
CA ARG A 11 7.11 -15.26 -6.64
C ARG A 11 7.09 -13.77 -6.31
N GLU A 12 5.90 -13.20 -6.18
CA GLU A 12 5.70 -11.82 -5.81
C GLU A 12 6.30 -11.51 -4.43
N ALA A 13 6.37 -12.48 -3.50
CA ALA A 13 6.87 -12.27 -2.14
C ALA A 13 8.40 -12.15 -2.10
N GLU A 14 9.08 -12.75 -3.08
CA GLU A 14 10.52 -12.60 -3.25
C GLU A 14 10.91 -11.16 -3.61
N LEU A 15 10.00 -10.43 -4.27
CA LEU A 15 10.20 -9.05 -4.70
C LEU A 15 9.59 -8.05 -3.71
N SER A 16 8.31 -8.23 -3.39
CA SER A 16 7.53 -7.39 -2.47
C SER A 16 7.17 -8.22 -1.22
N PRO A 17 8.00 -8.20 -0.16
CA PRO A 17 7.75 -8.95 1.06
C PRO A 17 6.60 -8.36 1.90
N VAL A 18 6.19 -7.12 1.62
CA VAL A 18 5.14 -6.42 2.37
C VAL A 18 4.35 -5.52 1.44
N ASP A 19 3.03 -5.49 1.64
CA ASP A 19 2.15 -4.52 1.00
C ASP A 19 1.55 -3.59 2.06
N PHE A 20 1.51 -2.30 1.76
CA PHE A 20 0.84 -1.31 2.61
C PHE A 20 -0.46 -0.86 1.97
N ALA A 21 -1.55 -0.85 2.76
CA ALA A 21 -2.70 -0.03 2.43
C ALA A 21 -2.41 1.39 2.94
N LEU A 22 -2.25 2.32 2.00
CA LEU A 22 -1.93 3.72 2.26
C LEU A 22 -3.18 4.58 2.10
N GLY A 23 -3.30 5.58 2.98
CA GLY A 23 -4.34 6.59 2.94
C GLY A 23 -3.70 7.98 2.95
N TRP A 24 -4.23 8.90 2.15
CA TRP A 24 -3.85 10.31 2.10
C TRP A 24 -5.10 11.19 2.14
N ASN A 25 -4.97 12.51 2.17
CA ASN A 25 -6.09 13.45 2.31
C ASN A 25 -7.04 13.06 3.47
N GLU A 26 -8.33 12.88 3.21
CA GLU A 26 -9.31 12.47 4.22
C GLU A 26 -9.03 11.08 4.80
N MET A 27 -8.46 10.16 4.02
CA MET A 27 -8.08 8.83 4.49
C MET A 27 -6.79 8.84 5.34
N ALA A 28 -6.10 9.98 5.49
CA ALA A 28 -5.03 10.12 6.48
C ALA A 28 -5.55 10.42 7.89
N LYS A 29 -6.84 10.74 8.04
CA LYS A 29 -7.44 11.18 9.30
C LYS A 29 -7.98 9.98 10.10
N PRO A 30 -7.49 9.73 11.33
CA PRO A 30 -7.98 8.63 12.18
C PRO A 30 -9.48 8.64 12.39
N GLU A 31 -10.10 9.81 12.53
CA GLU A 31 -11.55 9.95 12.67
C GLU A 31 -12.33 9.47 11.44
N VAL A 32 -11.69 9.35 10.27
CA VAL A 32 -12.30 8.80 9.05
C VAL A 32 -12.02 7.31 8.93
N TYR A 33 -10.75 6.91 8.80
CA TYR A 33 -10.44 5.52 8.42
C TYR A 33 -10.73 4.52 9.55
N LYS A 34 -10.75 4.93 10.82
CA LYS A 34 -11.11 4.05 11.94
C LYS A 34 -12.60 3.68 11.98
N GLN A 35 -13.43 4.36 11.18
CA GLN A 35 -14.84 3.97 10.97
C GLN A 35 -15.00 2.88 9.90
N LEU A 36 -13.92 2.53 9.19
CA LEU A 36 -13.92 1.50 8.15
C LEU A 36 -13.30 0.21 8.68
N SER A 37 -13.88 -0.92 8.28
CA SER A 37 -13.22 -2.22 8.41
C SER A 37 -12.31 -2.40 7.21
N ILE A 38 -10.99 -2.27 7.41
CA ILE A 38 -9.96 -2.40 6.38
C ILE A 38 -9.23 -3.73 6.56
N THR A 39 -9.10 -4.50 5.48
CA THR A 39 -8.45 -5.81 5.47
C THR A 39 -7.60 -5.99 4.22
N GLN A 40 -6.54 -6.77 4.29
CA GLN A 40 -5.74 -7.16 3.13
C GLN A 40 -5.77 -8.68 2.93
N SER A 41 -5.81 -9.12 1.69
CA SER A 41 -5.66 -10.54 1.30
C SER A 41 -5.34 -10.64 -0.19
N ASN A 42 -4.62 -11.70 -0.60
CA ASN A 42 -4.32 -11.97 -2.01
C ASN A 42 -3.73 -10.76 -2.77
N ARG A 43 -2.83 -9.98 -2.13
CA ARG A 43 -2.22 -8.77 -2.73
C ARG A 43 -3.22 -7.65 -3.04
N TRP A 44 -4.35 -7.63 -2.35
CA TRP A 44 -5.33 -6.56 -2.43
C TRP A 44 -5.72 -6.08 -1.04
N TYR A 45 -6.25 -4.87 -0.98
CA TYR A 45 -6.93 -4.36 0.22
C TYR A 45 -8.42 -4.14 -0.07
N TYR A 46 -9.20 -4.22 0.99
CA TYR A 46 -10.64 -4.06 0.98
C TYR A 46 -11.03 -3.17 2.13
N TRP A 47 -12.06 -2.36 1.92
CA TRP A 47 -12.69 -1.58 2.96
C TRP A 47 -14.21 -1.78 2.91
N ARG A 48 -14.85 -1.69 4.07
CA ARG A 48 -16.31 -1.68 4.20
C ARG A 48 -16.73 -0.74 5.32
N TYR A 49 -17.93 -0.19 5.20
CA TYR A 49 -18.63 0.56 6.26
C TYR A 49 -19.94 -0.16 6.58
N GLU A 50 -20.44 -0.02 7.81
CA GLU A 50 -21.67 -0.73 8.24
C GLU A 50 -22.95 0.04 7.89
N ASN A 51 -23.00 1.34 8.22
CA ASN A 51 -24.20 2.17 8.06
C ASN A 51 -24.03 3.16 6.90
N ASN A 52 -23.41 4.30 7.19
CA ASN A 52 -23.08 5.33 6.20
C ASN A 52 -21.56 5.40 6.04
N PRO A 53 -21.05 5.72 4.85
CA PRO A 53 -19.63 5.94 4.68
C PRO A 53 -19.21 7.21 5.45
N PRO A 54 -18.04 7.23 6.11
CA PRO A 54 -17.58 8.38 6.90
C PRO A 54 -17.28 9.63 6.05
N ILE A 55 -17.02 9.42 4.76
CA ILE A 55 -16.83 10.42 3.70
C ILE A 55 -17.44 9.86 2.39
N PRO A 56 -17.64 10.65 1.32
CA PRO A 56 -18.11 10.12 0.04
C PRO A 56 -17.27 8.92 -0.45
N VAL A 57 -17.93 7.89 -1.00
CA VAL A 57 -17.26 6.64 -1.43
C VAL A 57 -16.13 6.89 -2.44
N ASN A 58 -16.33 7.84 -3.36
CA ASN A 58 -15.31 8.22 -4.33
C ASN A 58 -14.07 8.83 -3.65
N ASP A 59 -14.24 9.52 -2.53
CA ASP A 59 -13.14 10.10 -1.78
C ASP A 59 -12.37 9.02 -1.03
N ILE A 60 -13.04 8.00 -0.49
CA ILE A 60 -12.38 6.79 0.07
C ILE A 60 -11.52 6.13 -1.01
N ALA A 61 -12.12 5.84 -2.16
CA ALA A 61 -11.47 5.11 -3.26
C ALA A 61 -10.30 5.88 -3.89
N SER A 62 -10.41 7.20 -4.03
CA SER A 62 -9.36 8.05 -4.64
C SER A 62 -8.32 8.56 -3.64
N SER A 63 -8.54 8.36 -2.34
CA SER A 63 -7.62 8.76 -1.28
C SER A 63 -6.94 7.57 -0.59
N SER A 64 -7.05 6.37 -1.15
CA SER A 64 -6.35 5.20 -0.62
C SER A 64 -6.02 4.17 -1.69
N ALA A 65 -4.90 3.47 -1.50
CA ALA A 65 -4.44 2.43 -2.42
C ALA A 65 -3.65 1.34 -1.70
N ASN A 66 -3.58 0.17 -2.32
CA ASN A 66 -2.66 -0.90 -1.91
C ASN A 66 -1.38 -0.78 -2.73
N THR A 67 -0.25 -0.60 -2.05
CA THR A 67 1.06 -0.44 -2.68
C THR A 67 1.93 -1.64 -2.32
N HIS A 68 2.45 -2.30 -3.35
CA HIS A 68 3.43 -3.39 -3.24
C HIS A 68 4.83 -2.78 -3.14
N LEU A 69 5.57 -3.12 -2.08
CA LEU A 69 6.83 -2.46 -1.75
C LEU A 69 8.02 -3.39 -1.99
N ILE A 70 8.78 -3.11 -3.05
CA ILE A 70 10.05 -3.76 -3.34
C ILE A 70 11.17 -2.97 -2.64
N PRO A 71 11.80 -3.48 -1.58
CA PRO A 71 12.90 -2.77 -0.94
C PRO A 71 14.14 -2.76 -1.84
N ALA A 72 14.73 -1.60 -2.09
CA ALA A 72 15.95 -1.49 -2.91
C ALA A 72 17.18 -2.16 -2.27
N ASN A 73 17.17 -2.37 -0.95
CA ASN A 73 18.23 -3.08 -0.21
C ASN A 73 17.73 -3.58 1.15
N LYS A 74 18.57 -4.34 1.86
CA LYS A 74 18.26 -4.93 3.17
C LYS A 74 17.95 -3.90 4.26
N VAL A 75 18.55 -2.72 4.22
CA VAL A 75 18.30 -1.67 5.21
C VAL A 75 16.89 -1.10 5.02
N VAL A 76 16.47 -0.86 3.76
CA VAL A 76 15.10 -0.44 3.45
C VAL A 76 14.10 -1.52 3.87
N ALA A 77 14.41 -2.80 3.61
CA ALA A 77 13.56 -3.91 4.00
C ALA A 77 13.31 -3.96 5.51
N GLN A 78 14.36 -3.77 6.32
CA GLN A 78 14.25 -3.72 7.78
C GLN A 78 13.37 -2.55 8.23
N LYS A 79 13.63 -1.34 7.71
CA LYS A 79 12.83 -0.17 8.06
C LYS A 79 11.36 -0.30 7.65
N LEU A 80 11.06 -0.91 6.50
CA LEU A 80 9.69 -1.23 6.10
C LEU A 80 9.03 -2.20 7.07
N ALA A 81 9.77 -3.17 7.61
CA ALA A 81 9.24 -4.12 8.58
C ALA A 81 8.86 -3.44 9.91
N ASP A 82 9.55 -2.36 10.26
CA ASP A 82 9.36 -1.58 11.49
C ASP A 82 8.20 -0.56 11.43
N ILE A 83 7.59 -0.31 10.26
CA ILE A 83 6.43 0.58 10.13
C ILE A 83 5.15 -0.15 10.56
N ASP A 84 4.37 0.47 11.45
CA ASP A 84 3.14 -0.08 12.01
C ASP A 84 1.86 0.63 11.57
N VAL A 85 0.73 -0.05 11.76
CA VAL A 85 -0.61 0.52 11.47
C VAL A 85 -0.78 1.78 12.29
N ASP A 86 -1.44 2.78 11.68
CA ASP A 86 -1.57 4.16 12.17
C ASP A 86 -0.34 5.06 11.96
N ASP A 87 0.83 4.55 11.58
CA ASP A 87 2.01 5.40 11.36
C ASP A 87 1.85 6.33 10.15
N MET A 88 2.26 7.59 10.30
CA MET A 88 2.47 8.44 9.14
C MET A 88 3.80 8.06 8.49
N VAL A 89 3.78 7.66 7.23
CA VAL A 89 4.97 7.11 6.56
C VAL A 89 5.40 7.99 5.39
N TYR A 90 6.71 8.20 5.26
CA TYR A 90 7.33 8.74 4.06
C TYR A 90 7.96 7.60 3.25
N LEU A 91 7.60 7.51 1.98
CA LEU A 91 8.18 6.57 1.01
C LEU A 91 8.74 7.36 -0.18
N LYS A 92 9.93 7.01 -0.63
CA LYS A 92 10.55 7.54 -1.86
C LYS A 92 11.11 6.41 -2.69
N GLY A 93 10.97 6.55 -4.01
CA GLY A 93 11.44 5.58 -4.97
C GLY A 93 10.72 5.71 -6.31
N GLN A 94 10.54 4.60 -7.01
CA GLN A 94 10.03 4.56 -8.38
C GLN A 94 8.87 3.58 -8.53
N LEU A 95 7.87 3.94 -9.34
CA LEU A 95 6.89 2.98 -9.83
C LEU A 95 7.52 2.15 -10.96
N VAL A 96 7.42 0.83 -10.87
CA VAL A 96 8.18 -0.08 -11.73
C VAL A 96 7.30 -1.11 -12.44
N GLU A 97 7.89 -1.70 -13.47
CA GLU A 97 7.40 -2.92 -14.10
C GLU A 97 8.51 -3.96 -14.05
N VAL A 98 8.21 -5.12 -13.45
CA VAL A 98 9.13 -6.25 -13.37
C VAL A 98 8.80 -7.23 -14.48
N LYS A 99 9.80 -7.62 -15.26
CA LYS A 99 9.70 -8.63 -16.31
C LYS A 99 10.65 -9.78 -16.03
N SER A 100 10.20 -10.99 -16.32
CA SER A 100 11.01 -12.19 -16.28
C SER A 100 11.19 -12.79 -17.68
N THR A 101 12.25 -13.58 -17.85
CA THR A 101 12.58 -14.28 -19.10
C THR A 101 11.54 -15.32 -19.51
N ASP A 102 10.74 -15.82 -18.57
CA ASP A 102 9.61 -16.73 -18.81
C ASP A 102 8.31 -16.02 -19.23
N GLY A 103 8.35 -14.70 -19.42
CA GLY A 103 7.20 -13.89 -19.85
C GLY A 103 6.32 -13.37 -18.71
N TRP A 104 6.58 -13.75 -17.46
CA TRP A 104 5.86 -13.17 -16.32
C TRP A 104 6.14 -11.67 -16.21
N THR A 105 5.09 -10.88 -15.97
CA THR A 105 5.16 -9.42 -15.82
C THR A 105 4.31 -8.96 -14.65
N TRP A 106 4.87 -8.08 -13.81
CA TRP A 106 4.13 -7.36 -12.78
C TRP A 106 4.33 -5.86 -12.98
N ARG A 107 3.25 -5.15 -13.28
CA ARG A 107 3.25 -3.75 -13.69
C ARG A 107 2.54 -2.90 -12.63
N SER A 108 3.17 -1.82 -12.20
CA SER A 108 2.52 -0.80 -11.38
C SER A 108 1.38 -0.11 -12.13
N SER A 109 0.31 0.26 -11.42
CA SER A 109 -0.52 1.38 -11.89
C SER A 109 0.30 2.67 -11.93
N LEU A 110 -0.03 3.55 -12.87
CA LEU A 110 0.48 4.92 -12.96
C LEU A 110 -0.62 5.97 -12.72
N SER A 111 -1.85 5.51 -12.49
CA SER A 111 -3.00 6.34 -12.16
C SER A 111 -3.20 6.37 -10.65
N ARG A 112 -3.83 7.44 -10.14
CA ARG A 112 -4.15 7.61 -8.71
C ARG A 112 -5.64 7.46 -8.41
N ILE A 113 -6.46 7.29 -9.46
CA ILE A 113 -7.93 7.30 -9.37
C ILE A 113 -8.57 6.04 -9.94
N ASP A 114 -7.75 5.09 -10.39
CA ASP A 114 -8.19 3.79 -10.85
C ASP A 114 -8.48 2.88 -9.67
N THR A 115 -9.42 1.97 -9.88
CA THR A 115 -9.90 1.04 -8.84
C THR A 115 -9.99 -0.36 -9.43
N GLY A 116 -9.81 -1.38 -8.60
CA GLY A 116 -9.95 -2.78 -9.02
C GLY A 116 -8.65 -3.40 -9.53
N ASN A 117 -8.77 -4.42 -10.39
CA ASN A 117 -7.62 -5.20 -10.83
C ASN A 117 -6.68 -4.35 -11.70
N GLY A 118 -5.41 -4.25 -11.27
CA GLY A 118 -4.39 -3.42 -11.93
C GLY A 118 -4.26 -2.01 -11.37
N ALA A 119 -5.05 -1.62 -10.36
CA ALA A 119 -4.95 -0.31 -9.72
C ALA A 119 -3.88 -0.20 -8.62
N CYS A 120 -3.27 -1.32 -8.23
CA CYS A 120 -2.25 -1.32 -7.20
C CYS A 120 -0.91 -0.81 -7.74
N GLU A 121 -0.23 0.02 -6.96
CA GLU A 121 1.11 0.45 -7.31
C GLU A 121 2.16 -0.62 -6.96
N LEU A 122 3.17 -0.76 -7.81
CA LEU A 122 4.36 -1.55 -7.57
C LEU A 122 5.55 -0.60 -7.47
N MET A 123 6.06 -0.41 -6.26
CA MET A 123 7.06 0.60 -5.95
C MET A 123 8.39 -0.03 -5.54
N LEU A 124 9.46 0.33 -6.25
CA LEU A 124 10.83 0.15 -5.78
C LEU A 124 11.14 1.24 -4.76
N VAL A 125 11.25 0.87 -3.49
CA VAL A 125 11.46 1.79 -2.37
C VAL A 125 12.95 1.98 -2.12
N GLU A 126 13.40 3.22 -2.21
CA GLU A 126 14.79 3.62 -1.99
C GLU A 126 14.97 4.24 -0.59
N GLU A 127 13.92 4.88 -0.05
CA GLU A 127 13.93 5.49 1.27
C GLU A 127 12.56 5.29 1.94
N VAL A 128 12.61 4.96 3.23
CA VAL A 128 11.44 4.91 4.11
C VAL A 128 11.79 5.49 5.47
N ARG A 129 10.83 6.21 6.06
CA ARG A 129 10.86 6.64 7.45
C ARG A 129 9.44 6.86 7.97
N GLU A 130 9.24 6.53 9.23
CA GLU A 130 8.11 7.04 10.00
C GLU A 130 8.26 8.57 10.15
N ILE A 131 7.14 9.28 9.99
CA ILE A 131 7.02 10.70 10.30
C ILE A 131 6.36 10.74 11.67
N SER A 132 7.19 10.77 12.72
CA SER A 132 6.70 11.04 14.07
C SER A 132 6.19 12.48 14.13
N SER A 133 4.95 12.68 14.55
CA SER A 133 4.48 14.01 14.95
C SER A 133 5.28 14.45 16.19
N LEU A 134 6.05 15.53 16.07
CA LEU A 134 6.58 16.26 17.22
C LEU A 134 5.45 16.86 18.06
#